data_AF-A0A0D6E8H1-F1
#
_entry.id   AF-A0A0D6E8H1-F1
#
_cell.length_a   1.000
_cell.length_b   1.000
_cell.length_c   1.000
_cell.angle_alpha   90.00
_cell.angle_beta   90.00
_cell.angle_gamma   90.00
#
_symmetry.space_group_name_H-M   'P 1'
#
loop_
_entity.id
_entity.type
_entity.pdbx_description
1 polymer ?
#
loop_
_entity_poly.entity_id
_entity_poly.type
_entity_poly.pdbx_seq_one_letter_code
_entity_poly.pdbx_strand_id
1 'polypeptide(L)'
;MEKYQDQRRRFRGQFKTEGLKDFIAYVAGRQSEAPVFRDAMAACSYLDIGITERPGHCDHSATLNLPKTPEFTAYLNADGSTFDQEEMVELIEDWGHLLAFENSKGEVLERM
;
A
#
# COMPACT_ATOMS: atom_id res chain seq x y z
N MET A 1 4.45 35.37 14.39
CA MET A 1 5.59 34.48 14.10
C MET A 1 5.13 33.44 13.10
N GLU A 2 5.87 33.33 11.98
CA GLU A 2 5.59 32.64 10.70
C GLU A 2 4.27 32.99 9.97
N LYS A 3 3.14 33.12 10.67
CA LYS A 3 1.83 33.56 10.12
C LYS A 3 1.78 35.01 9.58
N TYR A 4 2.88 35.76 9.69
CA TYR A 4 3.03 37.15 9.24
C TYR A 4 4.20 37.32 8.27
N GLN A 5 4.78 36.23 7.77
CA GLN A 5 5.85 36.26 6.77
C GLN A 5 5.25 35.88 5.42
N ASP A 6 5.61 36.65 4.40
CA ASP A 6 5.13 36.50 3.01
C ASP A 6 5.57 35.16 2.39
N GLN A 7 6.65 34.58 2.93
CA GLN A 7 7.21 33.31 2.50
C GLN A 7 7.35 32.37 3.70
N ARG A 8 7.12 31.08 3.46
CA ARG A 8 7.29 30.04 4.48
C ARG A 8 8.77 29.94 4.87
N ARG A 9 9.05 29.82 6.18
CA ARG A 9 10.43 29.77 6.67
C ARG A 9 11.14 28.48 6.28
N ARG A 10 10.38 27.43 5.97
CA ARG A 10 10.84 26.11 5.54
C ARG A 10 9.85 25.50 4.55
N PHE A 11 10.36 24.81 3.53
CA PHE A 11 9.53 24.02 2.63
C PHE A 11 8.89 22.88 3.44
N ARG A 12 7.63 22.53 3.19
CA ARG A 12 6.95 21.34 3.74
C ARG A 12 6.19 20.70 2.61
N GLY A 13 6.41 19.41 2.37
CA GLY A 13 5.86 18.73 1.20
C GLY A 13 5.40 17.33 1.55
N GLN A 14 4.18 17.00 1.13
CA GLN A 14 3.68 15.64 1.12
C GLN A 14 3.55 15.20 -0.33
N PHE A 15 4.18 14.09 -0.69
CA PHE A 15 4.01 13.43 -1.98
C PHE A 15 3.16 12.19 -1.82
N LYS A 16 2.14 12.04 -2.64
CA LYS A 16 1.28 10.85 -2.66
C LYS A 16 1.25 10.30 -4.08
N THR A 17 1.41 9.00 -4.23
CA THR A 17 1.31 8.33 -5.52
C THR A 17 0.77 6.91 -5.34
N GLU A 18 0.18 6.39 -6.41
CA GLU A 18 -0.16 4.97 -6.55
C GLU A 18 0.89 4.21 -7.37
N GLY A 19 1.78 4.95 -8.05
CA GLY A 19 2.84 4.41 -8.89
C GLY A 19 4.11 4.10 -8.08
N LEU A 20 4.44 2.81 -7.97
CA LEU A 20 5.68 2.36 -7.33
C LEU A 20 6.94 2.97 -7.96
N LYS A 21 6.96 3.08 -9.30
CA LYS A 21 8.11 3.66 -10.03
C LYS A 21 8.32 5.14 -9.66
N ASP A 22 7.24 5.91 -9.59
CA ASP A 22 7.30 7.33 -9.26
C ASP A 22 7.70 7.53 -7.80
N PHE A 23 7.22 6.66 -6.90
CA PHE A 23 7.64 6.66 -5.50
C PHE A 23 9.15 6.42 -5.36
N ILE A 24 9.68 5.37 -6.01
CA ILE A 24 11.11 5.05 -5.98
C ILE A 24 11.92 6.21 -6.55
N ALA A 25 11.53 6.76 -7.71
CA ALA A 25 12.22 7.89 -8.32
C ALA A 25 12.22 9.14 -7.43
N TYR A 26 11.09 9.44 -6.77
CA TYR A 26 10.92 10.59 -5.89
C TYR A 26 11.77 10.49 -4.62
N VAL A 27 11.86 9.30 -4.02
CA VAL A 27 12.68 9.03 -2.83
C VAL A 27 14.16 9.03 -3.21
N ALA A 28 14.55 8.33 -4.29
CA ALA A 28 15.94 8.24 -4.73
C ALA A 28 16.52 9.60 -5.17
N GLY A 29 15.72 10.45 -5.82
CA GLY A 29 16.14 11.78 -6.27
C GLY A 29 16.41 12.79 -5.16
N ARG A 30 16.11 12.46 -3.89
CA ARG A 30 16.29 13.33 -2.73
C ARG A 30 17.51 13.01 -1.86
N GLN A 31 18.40 12.10 -2.28
CA GLN A 31 19.67 11.78 -1.60
C GLN A 31 19.52 11.61 -0.07
N SER A 32 18.55 10.83 0.36
CA SER A 32 18.34 10.54 1.76
C SER A 32 18.20 9.03 1.91
N GLU A 33 18.96 8.43 2.82
CA GLU A 33 18.68 7.12 3.42
C GLU A 33 17.39 7.21 4.25
N ALA A 34 16.32 7.70 3.62
CA ALA A 34 15.04 7.93 4.25
C ALA A 34 14.44 6.55 4.56
N PRO A 35 14.26 6.20 5.84
CA PRO A 35 13.62 4.94 6.19
C PRO A 35 12.22 4.90 5.59
N VAL A 36 11.90 3.77 4.97
CA VAL A 36 10.57 3.49 4.43
C VAL A 36 9.87 2.57 5.42
N PHE A 37 8.76 3.04 5.97
CA PHE A 37 7.88 2.29 6.84
C PHE A 37 6.71 1.75 6.01
N ARG A 38 6.28 0.51 6.28
CA ARG A 38 5.16 -0.14 5.58
C ARG A 38 3.98 -0.34 6.53
N ASP A 39 2.78 -0.03 6.07
CA ASP A 39 1.53 -0.31 6.76
C ASP A 39 0.39 -0.52 5.74
N ALA A 40 -0.49 -1.50 5.93
CA ALA A 40 -1.75 -1.69 5.20
C ALA A 40 -1.77 -1.34 3.69
N MET A 41 -0.90 -1.96 2.87
CA MET A 41 -0.74 -1.68 1.42
C MET A 41 -0.27 -0.26 1.07
N ALA A 42 0.29 0.44 2.04
CA ALA A 42 0.95 1.71 1.90
C ALA A 42 2.43 1.62 2.33
N ALA A 43 3.26 2.43 1.68
CA ALA A 43 4.63 2.69 2.09
C ALA A 43 4.82 4.19 2.33
N CYS A 44 5.23 4.55 3.54
CA CYS A 44 5.47 5.92 3.97
C CYS A 44 6.96 6.13 4.23
N SER A 45 7.54 7.18 3.65
CA SER A 45 8.93 7.57 3.87
C SER A 45 9.00 9.00 4.38
N TYR A 46 9.82 9.23 5.41
CA TYR A 46 10.12 10.56 5.94
C TYR A 46 11.52 10.97 5.48
N LEU A 47 11.58 12.03 4.69
CA LEU A 47 12.78 12.36 3.91
C LEU A 47 13.80 13.15 4.73
N ASP A 48 13.33 13.82 5.78
CA ASP A 48 14.09 14.66 6.70
C ASP A 48 13.97 14.18 8.16
N ILE A 49 13.90 12.86 8.37
CA ILE A 49 13.79 12.25 9.70
C ILE A 49 15.07 12.37 10.55
N GLY A 50 16.22 12.58 9.91
CA GLY A 50 17.52 12.62 10.58
C GLY A 50 17.99 11.25 11.07
N ILE A 51 18.87 11.25 12.08
CA ILE A 51 19.43 10.03 12.70
C ILE A 51 19.04 9.98 14.18
N THR A 52 19.16 8.83 14.83
CA THR A 52 18.76 8.63 16.24
C THR A 52 19.41 9.66 17.19
N GLU A 53 20.65 10.04 16.92
CA GLU A 53 21.42 10.99 17.74
C GLU A 53 21.05 12.46 17.46
N ARG A 54 20.52 12.75 16.27
CA ARG A 54 20.14 14.08 15.78
C ARG A 54 18.86 13.96 14.95
N PRO A 55 17.69 13.90 15.61
CA PRO A 55 16.42 13.81 14.91
C PRO A 55 16.20 15.05 14.05
N GLY A 56 15.72 14.83 12.85
CA GLY A 56 15.26 15.87 11.93
C GLY A 56 13.83 16.30 12.24
N HIS A 57 13.20 16.99 11.29
CA HIS A 57 11.88 17.59 11.50
C HIS A 57 10.72 16.74 10.98
N CYS A 58 10.99 15.71 10.16
CA CYS A 58 9.97 14.87 9.52
C CYS A 58 8.90 15.70 8.78
N ASP A 59 9.24 16.91 8.33
CA ASP A 59 8.33 17.84 7.67
C ASP A 59 8.03 17.41 6.23
N HIS A 60 8.88 16.54 5.64
CA HIS A 60 8.75 16.04 4.27
C HIS A 60 8.45 14.55 4.28
N SER A 61 7.32 14.18 3.68
CA SER A 61 6.92 12.77 3.57
C SER A 61 6.51 12.38 2.16
N ALA A 62 6.75 11.12 1.82
CA ALA A 62 6.26 10.46 0.62
C ALA A 62 5.42 9.24 1.02
N THR A 63 4.24 9.09 0.44
CA THR A 63 3.34 7.96 0.66
C THR A 63 2.99 7.31 -0.67
N LEU A 64 3.33 6.03 -0.82
CA LEU A 64 2.82 5.16 -1.87
C LEU A 64 1.60 4.42 -1.32
N ASN A 65 0.45 4.51 -1.98
CA ASN A 65 -0.71 3.66 -1.68
C ASN A 65 -0.96 2.78 -2.89
N LEU A 66 -0.82 1.46 -2.75
CA LEU A 66 -1.13 0.56 -3.86
C LEU A 66 -2.64 0.34 -3.91
N PRO A 67 -3.31 0.60 -5.05
CA PRO A 67 -4.71 0.25 -5.20
C PRO A 67 -4.83 -1.26 -5.06
N LYS A 68 -5.83 -1.70 -4.29
CA LYS A 68 -6.17 -3.12 -4.22
C LYS A 68 -6.63 -3.54 -5.61
N THR A 69 -6.11 -4.66 -6.09
CA THR A 69 -6.59 -5.22 -7.34
C THR A 69 -8.03 -5.73 -7.18
N PRO A 70 -8.82 -5.82 -8.27
CA PRO A 70 -10.19 -6.33 -8.20
C PRO A 70 -10.27 -7.72 -7.56
N GLU A 71 -9.36 -8.63 -7.95
CA GLU A 71 -9.28 -9.98 -7.39
C GLU A 71 -8.98 -9.97 -5.89
N PHE A 72 -8.05 -9.14 -5.44
CA PHE A 72 -7.72 -9.05 -4.01
C PHE A 72 -8.88 -8.46 -3.20
N THR A 73 -9.61 -7.52 -3.79
CA THR A 73 -10.80 -6.94 -3.15
C THR A 73 -11.94 -7.95 -3.08
N ALA A 74 -12.17 -8.73 -4.15
CA ALA A 74 -13.16 -9.80 -4.17
C ALA A 74 -12.88 -10.84 -3.07
N TYR A 75 -11.63 -11.26 -2.90
CA TYR A 75 -11.26 -12.21 -1.86
C TYR A 75 -11.32 -11.65 -0.43
N LEU A 76 -10.97 -10.37 -0.23
CA LEU A 76 -11.16 -9.74 1.07
C LEU A 76 -12.64 -9.66 1.46
N ASN A 77 -13.51 -9.38 0.50
CA ASN A 77 -14.95 -9.43 0.72
C ASN A 77 -15.42 -10.87 0.98
N ALA A 78 -14.80 -11.83 0.29
CA ALA A 78 -15.10 -13.25 0.43
C ALA A 78 -14.84 -13.79 1.85
N ASP A 79 -13.68 -13.45 2.41
CA ASP A 79 -13.26 -13.86 3.76
C ASP A 79 -14.18 -13.29 4.87
N GLY A 80 -14.73 -12.09 4.66
CA GLY A 80 -15.54 -11.38 5.64
C GLY A 80 -17.05 -11.62 5.57
N SER A 81 -17.53 -12.37 4.58
CA SER A 81 -18.96 -12.45 4.26
C SER A 81 -19.45 -13.90 4.13
N THR A 82 -20.72 -14.12 4.44
CA THR A 82 -21.41 -15.38 4.10
C THR A 82 -21.90 -15.31 2.67
N PHE A 83 -21.56 -16.31 1.85
CA PHE A 83 -21.98 -16.41 0.45
C PHE A 83 -23.20 -17.31 0.33
N ASP A 84 -24.15 -16.92 -0.50
CA ASP A 84 -25.08 -17.87 -1.08
C ASP A 84 -24.45 -18.64 -2.27
N GLN A 85 -25.21 -19.58 -2.86
CA GLN A 85 -24.69 -20.41 -3.95
C GLN A 85 -24.42 -19.60 -5.22
N GLU A 86 -25.18 -18.54 -5.47
CA GLU A 86 -25.04 -17.71 -6.68
C GLU A 86 -23.80 -16.83 -6.58
N GLU A 87 -23.62 -16.17 -5.43
CA GLU A 87 -22.44 -15.34 -5.15
C GLU A 87 -21.14 -16.17 -5.17
N MET A 88 -21.19 -17.41 -4.66
CA MET A 88 -20.01 -18.30 -4.68
C MET A 88 -19.66 -18.75 -6.09
N VAL A 89 -20.67 -18.99 -6.93
CA VAL A 89 -20.45 -19.35 -8.34
C VAL A 89 -19.83 -18.19 -9.09
N GLU A 90 -20.36 -16.97 -8.95
CA GLU A 90 -19.82 -15.76 -9.58
C GLU A 90 -18.34 -15.54 -9.19
N LEU A 91 -18.02 -15.67 -7.90
CA LEU A 91 -16.63 -15.55 -7.42
C LEU A 91 -15.69 -16.59 -8.05
N ILE A 92 -16.14 -17.84 -8.20
CA ILE A 92 -15.34 -18.92 -8.80
C ILE A 92 -15.23 -18.74 -10.32
N GLU A 93 -16.27 -18.27 -10.99
CA GLU A 93 -16.25 -17.99 -12.43
C GLU A 93 -15.25 -16.89 -12.77
N ASP A 94 -15.29 -15.77 -12.05
CA ASP A 94 -14.41 -14.63 -12.31
C ASP A 94 -12.96 -14.90 -11.86
N TRP A 95 -12.78 -15.45 -10.66
CA TRP A 95 -11.47 -15.49 -10.01
C TRP A 95 -10.95 -16.88 -9.70
N GLY A 96 -11.71 -17.95 -9.94
CA GLY A 96 -11.30 -19.29 -9.52
C GLY A 96 -9.96 -19.76 -10.09
N HIS A 97 -9.48 -19.17 -11.19
CA HIS A 97 -8.15 -19.44 -11.74
C HIS A 97 -6.99 -19.05 -10.82
N LEU A 98 -7.27 -18.26 -9.79
CA LEU A 98 -6.35 -17.91 -8.71
C LEU A 98 -6.57 -18.76 -7.44
N LEU A 99 -7.53 -19.71 -7.45
CA LEU A 99 -7.85 -20.59 -6.33
C LEU A 99 -7.28 -22.00 -6.53
N ALA A 100 -6.82 -22.58 -5.43
CA ALA A 100 -6.62 -24.02 -5.29
C ALA A 100 -7.71 -24.57 -4.36
N PHE A 101 -8.33 -25.67 -4.77
CA PHE A 101 -9.36 -26.33 -3.98
C PHE A 101 -8.76 -27.55 -3.31
N GLU A 102 -8.98 -27.70 -2.00
CA GLU A 102 -8.53 -28.86 -1.24
C GLU A 102 -9.73 -29.56 -0.61
N ASN A 103 -9.66 -30.89 -0.53
CA ASN A 103 -10.66 -31.66 0.22
C ASN A 103 -10.37 -31.62 1.73
N SER A 104 -11.23 -32.24 2.54
CA SER A 104 -11.08 -32.30 4.01
C SER A 104 -9.82 -33.02 4.50
N LYS A 105 -9.07 -33.67 3.60
CA LYS A 105 -7.79 -34.33 3.88
C LYS A 105 -6.58 -33.51 3.40
N GLY A 106 -6.79 -32.33 2.82
CA GLY A 106 -5.73 -31.48 2.26
C GLY A 106 -5.22 -31.94 0.90
N GLU A 107 -5.96 -32.81 0.20
CA GLU A 107 -5.60 -33.24 -1.15
C GLU A 107 -6.13 -32.21 -2.15
N VAL A 108 -5.24 -31.71 -3.02
CA VAL A 108 -5.60 -30.75 -4.07
C VAL A 108 -6.54 -31.41 -5.07
N LEU A 109 -7.67 -30.78 -5.31
CA LEU A 109 -8.62 -31.15 -6.34
C LEU A 109 -8.15 -30.55 -7.66
N GLU A 110 -7.87 -31.40 -8.66
CA GLU A 110 -7.60 -30.92 -10.01
C GLU A 110 -8.84 -30.22 -10.57
N ARG A 111 -8.63 -29.05 -11.20
CA ARG A 111 -9.69 -28.36 -11.94
C ARG A 111 -10.03 -29.18 -13.17
N MET A 112 -11.32 -29.53 -13.32
CA MET A 112 -11.88 -30.17 -14.52
C MET A 112 -11.78 -29.26 -15.74
#